data_AF-A0A016TT25-F1
#
_entry.id   AF-A0A016TT25-F1
#
_cell.length_a   1.000
_cell.length_b   1.000
_cell.length_c   1.000
_cell.angle_alpha   90.00
_cell.angle_beta   90.00
_cell.angle_gamma   90.00
#
_symmetry.space_group_name_H-M   'P 1'
#
loop_
_entity.id
_entity.type
_entity.pdbx_description
1 polymer ?
#
loop_
_entity_poly.entity_id
_entity_poly.type
_entity_poly.pdbx_seq_one_letter_code
_entity_poly.pdbx_strand_id
1 'polypeptide(L)'
;MRAARTCSGKLSPPETRPGYKENFIQIYKTYLNLPQTARHASERWWKQLSFYGANPRMMFTYQMRIEKTRIIRNWGKMAWHNNARLGCAIARCSGFSFVVCHYAPG
;
A
#
# COMPACT_ATOMS: atom_id res chain seq x y z
N MET A 1 -3.64 -1.01 -13.96
CA MET A 1 -4.58 -1.05 -12.83
C MET A 1 -5.46 0.20 -12.83
N ARG A 2 -6.79 0.06 -12.78
CA ARG A 2 -7.74 1.19 -12.92
C ARG A 2 -7.76 2.14 -11.72
N ALA A 3 -7.60 1.60 -10.50
CA ALA A 3 -7.65 2.37 -9.25
C ALA A 3 -6.67 3.55 -9.21
N ALA A 4 -5.42 3.39 -9.67
CA ALA A 4 -4.44 4.49 -9.68
C ALA A 4 -4.88 5.66 -10.58
N ARG A 5 -5.59 5.40 -11.68
CA ARG A 5 -6.03 6.45 -12.62
C ARG A 5 -7.16 7.33 -12.06
N THR A 6 -7.85 6.92 -11.00
CA THR A 6 -8.92 7.72 -10.38
C THR A 6 -8.38 8.91 -9.60
N CYS A 7 -7.08 8.93 -9.27
CA CYS A 7 -6.45 9.96 -8.45
C CYS A 7 -7.19 10.21 -7.11
N SER A 8 -7.90 9.20 -6.59
CA SER A 8 -8.79 9.38 -5.43
C SER A 8 -8.05 9.61 -4.11
N GLY A 9 -6.79 9.16 -3.99
CA GLY A 9 -6.07 9.14 -2.72
C GLY A 9 -6.70 8.21 -1.68
N LYS A 10 -7.56 7.27 -2.11
CA LYS A 10 -8.35 6.39 -1.23
C LYS A 10 -8.24 4.95 -1.69
N LEU A 11 -8.55 4.02 -0.78
CA LEU A 11 -8.67 2.59 -1.09
C LEU A 11 -9.76 2.39 -2.14
N SER A 12 -9.50 1.55 -3.14
CA SER A 12 -10.51 1.18 -4.13
C SER A 12 -11.60 0.28 -3.51
N PRO A 13 -12.85 0.37 -4.01
CA PRO A 13 -13.94 -0.49 -3.54
C PRO A 13 -13.59 -1.99 -3.76
N PRO A 14 -13.85 -2.89 -2.79
CA PRO A 14 -13.47 -4.31 -2.90
C PRO A 14 -13.97 -5.02 -4.16
N GLU A 15 -15.16 -4.69 -4.62
CA GLU A 15 -15.80 -5.22 -5.83
C GLU A 15 -15.01 -4.91 -7.11
N THR A 16 -14.17 -3.87 -7.10
CA THR A 16 -13.31 -3.50 -8.24
C THR A 16 -11.98 -4.26 -8.26
N ARG A 17 -11.71 -5.08 -7.23
CA ARG A 17 -10.48 -5.87 -7.06
C ARG A 17 -10.76 -7.21 -6.37
N PRO A 18 -11.65 -8.04 -6.94
CA PRO A 18 -12.04 -9.32 -6.34
C PRO A 18 -10.82 -10.23 -6.17
N GLY A 19 -10.63 -10.76 -4.96
CA GLY A 19 -9.49 -11.61 -4.62
C GLY A 19 -8.15 -10.89 -4.40
N TYR A 20 -8.12 -9.56 -4.44
CA TYR A 20 -6.90 -8.78 -4.21
C TYR A 20 -7.01 -7.84 -3.00
N LYS A 21 -5.93 -7.78 -2.22
CA LYS A 21 -5.72 -6.75 -1.19
C LYS A 21 -4.97 -5.57 -1.79
N GLU A 22 -5.07 -4.38 -1.17
CA GLU A 22 -4.51 -3.16 -1.75
C GLU A 22 -3.68 -2.35 -0.74
N ASN A 23 -2.53 -1.87 -1.20
CA ASN A 23 -1.85 -0.70 -0.63
C ASN A 23 -2.01 0.46 -1.60
N PHE A 24 -2.18 1.67 -1.06
CA PHE A 24 -2.10 2.90 -1.83
C PHE A 24 -1.27 3.95 -1.09
N ILE A 25 -0.76 4.93 -1.83
CA ILE A 25 -0.10 6.10 -1.25
C ILE A 25 -0.11 7.29 -2.22
N GLN A 26 -0.25 8.49 -1.67
CA GLN A 26 -0.02 9.75 -2.38
C GLN A 26 1.42 10.20 -2.14
N ILE A 27 2.14 10.50 -3.23
CA ILE A 27 3.52 10.99 -3.19
C ILE A 27 3.55 12.38 -3.82
N TYR A 28 3.70 13.41 -3.00
CA TYR A 28 3.77 14.82 -3.42
C TYR A 28 5.13 15.21 -4.01
N LYS A 29 6.12 14.33 -3.96
CA LYS A 29 7.43 14.50 -4.64
C LYS A 29 7.28 14.24 -6.14
N THR A 30 6.63 15.17 -6.85
CA THR A 30 6.29 15.04 -8.28
C THR A 30 7.50 15.00 -9.21
N TYR A 31 8.65 15.47 -8.75
CA TYR A 31 9.93 15.43 -9.48
C TYR A 31 10.53 14.02 -9.62
N LEU A 32 10.07 13.04 -8.83
CA LEU A 32 10.58 11.66 -8.92
C LEU A 32 10.15 11.03 -10.24
N ASN A 33 11.03 10.25 -10.88
CA ASN A 33 10.68 9.40 -12.01
C ASN A 33 9.92 8.13 -11.57
N LEU A 34 9.39 7.34 -12.51
CA LEU A 34 8.55 6.18 -12.16
C LEU A 34 9.27 5.15 -11.26
N PRO A 35 10.50 4.68 -11.56
CA PRO A 35 11.24 3.80 -10.66
C PRO A 35 11.48 4.38 -9.26
N GLN A 36 11.84 5.66 -9.16
CA GLN A 36 12.05 6.34 -7.88
C GLN A 36 10.75 6.45 -7.08
N THR A 37 9.63 6.78 -7.72
CA THR A 37 8.31 6.82 -7.09
C THR A 37 7.90 5.44 -6.58
N ALA A 38 8.13 4.37 -7.36
CA ALA A 38 7.86 2.99 -6.96
C ALA A 38 8.68 2.60 -5.73
N ARG A 39 10.00 2.83 -5.77
CA ARG A 39 10.91 2.59 -4.64
C ARG A 39 10.46 3.34 -3.39
N HIS A 40 10.15 4.62 -3.53
CA HIS A 40 9.72 5.46 -2.42
C HIS A 40 8.40 4.98 -1.80
N ALA A 41 7.44 4.52 -2.61
CA ALA A 41 6.19 3.93 -2.13
C ALA A 41 6.46 2.66 -1.30
N SER A 42 7.24 1.73 -1.85
CA SER A 42 7.61 0.48 -1.17
C SER A 42 8.35 0.73 0.14
N GLU A 43 9.32 1.64 0.15
CA GLU A 43 10.06 2.01 1.36
C GLU A 43 9.14 2.64 2.43
N ARG A 44 8.21 3.51 2.04
CA ARG A 44 7.28 4.14 2.99
C ARG A 44 6.33 3.12 3.62
N TRP A 45 5.83 2.16 2.84
CA TRP A 45 5.00 1.09 3.38
C TRP A 45 5.81 0.18 4.30
N TRP A 46 7.02 -0.23 3.90
CA TRP A 46 7.88 -1.11 4.69
C TRP A 46 8.32 -0.49 6.03
N LYS A 47 8.65 0.81 6.02
CA LYS A 47 9.06 1.56 7.23
C LYS A 47 8.02 1.59 8.36
N GLN A 48 6.75 1.26 8.08
CA GLN A 48 5.74 1.16 9.13
C GLN A 48 6.14 0.18 10.25
N LEU A 49 6.79 -0.95 9.90
CA LEU A 49 7.29 -1.89 10.90
C LEU A 49 8.35 -1.23 11.79
N SER A 50 9.32 -0.54 11.18
CA SER A 50 10.41 0.10 11.92
C SER A 50 9.92 1.20 12.86
N PHE A 51 8.86 1.93 12.49
CA PHE A 51 8.34 3.01 13.33
C PHE A 51 7.42 2.52 14.45
N TYR A 52 6.59 1.52 14.18
CA TYR A 52 5.50 1.17 15.08
C TYR A 52 5.61 -0.22 15.70
N GLY A 53 6.44 -1.09 15.14
CA GLY A 53 6.58 -2.48 15.56
C GLY A 53 5.37 -3.34 15.18
N ALA A 54 5.58 -4.66 15.17
CA ALA A 54 4.52 -5.65 15.22
C ALA A 54 4.59 -6.36 16.58
N ASN A 55 3.58 -7.15 16.93
CA ASN A 55 3.69 -8.00 18.11
C ASN A 55 4.70 -9.12 17.86
N PRO A 56 5.39 -9.64 18.90
CA PRO A 56 6.41 -10.67 18.74
C PRO A 56 5.93 -11.97 18.09
N ARG A 57 4.61 -12.25 18.16
CA ARG A 57 4.01 -13.43 17.51
C ARG A 57 3.73 -13.22 16.02
N MET A 58 3.99 -12.02 15.48
CA MET A 58 3.72 -11.65 14.09
C MET A 58 2.26 -11.87 13.66
N MET A 59 1.32 -11.80 14.61
CA MET A 59 -0.10 -12.04 14.37
C MET A 59 -0.84 -10.74 14.05
N PHE A 60 -1.51 -10.65 12.90
CA PHE A 60 -2.30 -9.45 12.58
C PHE A 60 -3.64 -9.46 13.32
N THR A 61 -3.76 -8.67 14.39
CA THR A 61 -4.94 -8.65 15.27
C THR A 61 -6.02 -7.67 14.80
N TYR A 62 -7.22 -7.79 15.37
CA TYR A 62 -8.30 -6.81 15.15
C TYR A 62 -7.90 -5.39 15.60
N GLN A 63 -7.21 -5.25 16.72
CA GLN A 63 -6.71 -3.95 17.20
C GLN A 63 -5.79 -3.28 16.16
N MET A 64 -4.87 -4.05 15.55
CA MET A 64 -4.01 -3.57 14.47
C MET A 64 -4.78 -3.21 13.19
N ARG A 65 -5.94 -3.84 12.96
CA ARG A 65 -6.83 -3.52 11.82
C ARG A 65 -7.51 -2.16 11.98
N ILE A 66 -7.96 -1.83 13.19
CA ILE A 66 -8.71 -0.61 13.49
C ILE A 66 -7.84 0.58 13.91
N GLU A 67 -6.55 0.35 14.20
CA GLU A 67 -5.58 1.38 14.56
C GLU A 67 -5.55 2.54 13.55
N LYS A 68 -5.52 3.77 14.06
CA LYS A 68 -5.61 5.02 13.26
C LYS A 68 -4.31 5.82 13.26
N THR A 69 -3.40 5.57 14.21
CA THR A 69 -2.16 6.32 14.42
C THR A 69 -0.92 5.48 14.09
N ARG A 70 -0.78 4.32 14.72
CA ARG A 70 0.36 3.39 14.56
C ARG A 70 0.09 2.35 13.48
N ILE A 71 -0.19 2.83 12.26
CA ILE A 71 -0.68 1.98 11.18
C ILE A 71 0.47 1.14 10.58
N ILE A 72 0.35 -0.19 10.70
CA ILE A 72 1.26 -1.17 10.08
C ILE A 72 0.64 -1.94 8.91
N ARG A 73 -0.60 -1.58 8.53
CA ARG A 73 -1.43 -2.34 7.58
C ARG A 73 -0.87 -2.41 6.16
N ASN A 74 0.02 -1.51 5.75
CA ASN A 74 0.63 -1.57 4.42
C ASN A 74 1.84 -2.50 4.43
N TRP A 75 2.71 -2.38 5.43
CA TRP A 75 3.78 -3.34 5.68
C TRP A 75 3.22 -4.77 5.80
N GLY A 76 2.15 -4.96 6.58
CA GLY A 76 1.56 -6.27 6.81
C GLY A 76 1.13 -6.96 5.50
N LYS A 77 0.65 -6.20 4.50
CA LYS A 77 0.34 -6.76 3.17
C LYS A 77 1.60 -7.08 2.38
N MET A 78 2.66 -6.28 2.46
CA MET A 78 3.92 -6.58 1.78
C MET A 78 4.58 -7.85 2.32
N ALA A 79 4.57 -8.04 3.65
CA ALA A 79 5.21 -9.15 4.34
C ALA A 79 4.30 -10.38 4.49
N TRP A 80 3.10 -10.37 3.90
CA TRP A 80 2.14 -11.44 4.11
C TRP A 80 2.58 -12.73 3.40
N HIS A 81 2.77 -13.80 4.18
CA HIS A 81 3.48 -15.01 3.74
C HIS A 81 2.94 -15.69 2.48
N ASN A 82 1.61 -15.70 2.28
CA ASN A 82 0.99 -16.42 1.16
C ASN A 82 0.82 -15.55 -0.09
N ASN A 83 1.22 -14.27 -0.07
CA ASN A 83 1.14 -13.41 -1.24
C ASN A 83 2.08 -13.93 -2.32
N ALA A 84 1.51 -14.41 -3.42
CA ALA A 84 2.23 -14.96 -4.56
C ALA A 84 2.19 -14.05 -5.79
N ARG A 85 1.32 -13.04 -5.79
CA ARG A 85 1.11 -12.13 -6.92
C ARG A 85 1.15 -10.69 -6.46
N LEU A 86 1.88 -9.87 -7.21
CA LEU A 86 1.98 -8.42 -7.04
C LEU A 86 1.79 -7.73 -8.38
N GLY A 87 0.93 -6.71 -8.39
CA GLY A 87 0.82 -5.79 -9.52
C GLY A 87 0.66 -4.37 -9.01
N CYS A 88 1.32 -3.41 -9.64
CA CYS A 88 1.27 -2.00 -9.21
C CYS A 88 1.00 -1.07 -10.39
N ALA A 89 0.51 0.12 -10.10
CA ALA A 89 0.42 1.21 -11.05
C ALA A 89 0.72 2.55 -10.36
N ILE A 90 1.29 3.47 -11.15
CA ILE A 90 1.56 4.85 -10.75
C ILE A 90 0.82 5.74 -11.74
N ALA A 91 -0.04 6.62 -11.24
CA ALA A 91 -0.65 7.68 -12.01
C ALA A 91 -0.07 9.04 -11.60
N ARG A 92 0.19 9.91 -12.58
CA ARG A 92 0.53 11.31 -12.34
C ARG A 92 -0.78 12.09 -12.23
N CYS A 93 -1.10 12.56 -11.03
CA CYS A 93 -2.28 13.35 -10.72
C CYS A 93 -1.89 14.82 -10.56
N SER A 94 -2.88 15.73 -10.49
CA SER A 94 -2.60 17.13 -10.20
C SER A 94 -1.96 17.27 -8.81
N GLY A 95 -0.69 17.66 -8.76
CA GLY A 95 0.07 17.90 -7.52
C GLY A 95 0.65 16.67 -6.81
N PHE A 96 0.42 15.43 -7.28
CA PHE A 96 0.98 14.22 -6.66
C PHE A 96 1.03 13.03 -7.60
N SER A 97 1.85 12.03 -7.28
CA SER A 97 1.75 10.70 -7.87
C SER A 97 0.90 9.79 -7.00
N PHE A 98 -0.09 9.12 -7.59
CA PHE A 98 -0.90 8.13 -6.89
C PHE A 98 -0.39 6.73 -7.21
N VAL A 99 0.11 6.03 -6.20
CA VAL A 99 0.63 4.67 -6.33
C VAL A 99 -0.36 3.70 -5.70
N VAL A 100 -0.72 2.66 -6.44
CA VAL A 100 -1.58 1.58 -5.97
C VAL A 100 -0.92 0.24 -6.30
N CYS A 101 -0.87 -0.66 -5.32
CA CYS A 101 -0.41 -2.03 -5.49
C CYS A 101 -1.46 -3.01 -5.00
N HIS A 102 -1.69 -4.06 -5.77
CA HIS A 102 -2.56 -5.19 -5.47
C HIS A 102 -1.74 -6.42 -5.15
N TYR A 103 -2.20 -7.17 -4.16
CA TYR A 103 -1.55 -8.37 -3.64
C TYR A 103 -2.58 -9.51 -3.62
N ALA A 104 -2.18 -10.72 -3.99
CA ALA A 104 -3.01 -11.91 -3.88
C ALA A 104 -2.19 -13.18 -3.61
N PRO A 105 -2.81 -14.23 -3.02
CA PRO A 105 -4.16 -14.23 -2.43
C PRO A 105 -4.32 -13.30 -1.22
N GLY A 106 -3.27 -13.13 -0.41
CA GLY A 106 -3.32 -12.33 0.81
C GLY A 106 -4.29 -12.91 1.84
#